data_AF-A0A558AV57-F1
#
_entry.id   AF-A0A558AV57-F1
#
_cell.length_a   1.000
_cell.length_b   1.000
_cell.length_c   1.000
_cell.angle_alpha   90.00
_cell.angle_beta   90.00
_cell.angle_gamma   90.00
#
_symmetry.space_group_name_H-M   'P 1'
#
loop_
_entity.id
_entity.type
_entity.pdbx_description
1 polymer ?
#
loop_
_entity_poly.entity_id
_entity_poly.type
_entity_poly.pdbx_seq_one_letter_code
_entity_poly.pdbx_strand_id
1 'polypeptide(L)'
;MIKAVNRISIQKGRVQEVAERFSKAKSVHTFEGFVLMEVLIKEGTEEEDVIEVCTTWEDHESFNAWRESRATQKSHGSGDSGKKPEDNPILGAELSIYEVFVQHHPETK
;
A
#
# COMPACT_ATOMS: atom_id res chain seq x y z
N MET A 1 15.03 -5.56 8.37
CA MET A 1 14.19 -5.09 7.26
C MET A 1 12.85 -5.81 7.29
N ILE A 2 11.77 -5.08 7.02
CA ILE A 2 10.42 -5.62 6.95
C ILE A 2 9.75 -5.25 5.63
N LYS A 3 8.73 -6.01 5.24
CA LYS A 3 7.82 -5.66 4.15
C LYS A 3 6.39 -5.62 4.68
N ALA A 4 5.73 -4.48 4.54
CA ALA A 4 4.31 -4.33 4.78
C ALA A 4 3.56 -4.45 3.46
N VAL A 5 2.60 -5.36 3.39
CA VAL A 5 1.77 -5.62 2.21
C VAL A 5 0.34 -5.31 2.56
N ASN A 6 -0.21 -4.28 1.94
CA ASN A 6 -1.63 -3.96 2.05
C ASN A 6 -2.36 -4.52 0.81
N ARG A 7 -3.01 -5.67 0.99
CA ARG A 7 -3.82 -6.33 -0.04
C ARG A 7 -5.20 -5.67 -0.07
N ILE A 8 -5.62 -5.19 -1.24
CA ILE A 8 -6.90 -4.51 -1.44
C ILE A 8 -7.71 -5.33 -2.44
N SER A 9 -8.88 -5.81 -2.00
CA SER A 9 -9.88 -6.46 -2.83
C SER A 9 -10.81 -5.42 -3.46
N ILE A 10 -11.04 -5.55 -4.76
CA ILE A 10 -11.69 -4.54 -5.60
C ILE A 10 -12.76 -5.23 -6.45
N GLN A 11 -13.88 -4.53 -6.70
CA GLN A 11 -14.86 -4.96 -7.69
C GLN A 11 -14.20 -5.28 -9.02
N LYS A 12 -14.57 -6.41 -9.62
CA LYS A 12 -14.00 -6.90 -10.87
C LYS A 12 -14.09 -5.87 -12.00
N GLY A 13 -13.01 -5.70 -12.75
CA GLY A 13 -12.91 -4.79 -13.90
C GLY A 13 -12.56 -3.35 -13.53
N ARG A 14 -12.34 -3.04 -12.25
CA ARG A 14 -12.09 -1.66 -11.75
C ARG A 14 -10.70 -1.47 -11.14
N VAL A 15 -9.79 -2.41 -11.35
CA VAL A 15 -8.43 -2.36 -10.78
C VAL A 15 -7.68 -1.07 -11.07
N GLN A 16 -7.79 -0.52 -12.28
CA GLN A 16 -7.04 0.66 -12.71
C GLN A 16 -7.45 1.91 -11.92
N GLU A 17 -8.75 2.08 -11.62
CA GLU A 17 -9.26 3.21 -10.84
C GLU A 17 -8.65 3.30 -9.43
N VAL A 18 -8.26 2.14 -8.89
CA VAL A 18 -7.64 2.06 -7.56
C VAL A 18 -6.12 2.11 -7.69
N ALA A 19 -5.51 1.40 -8.65
CA ALA A 19 -4.07 1.39 -8.87
C ALA A 19 -3.51 2.79 -9.18
N GLU A 20 -4.22 3.59 -9.98
CA GLU A 20 -3.84 4.97 -10.32
C GLU A 20 -3.71 5.87 -9.08
N ARG A 21 -4.43 5.57 -7.98
CA ARG A 21 -4.35 6.34 -6.72
C ARG A 21 -2.97 6.24 -6.06
N PHE A 22 -2.18 5.22 -6.44
CA PHE A 22 -0.84 4.95 -5.95
C PHE A 22 0.25 5.26 -6.98
N SER A 23 -0.11 5.78 -8.16
CA SER A 23 0.84 6.20 -9.22
C SER A 23 1.83 7.28 -8.77
N LYS A 24 1.48 8.03 -7.72
CA LYS A 24 2.35 9.01 -7.06
C LYS A 24 2.63 8.55 -5.64
N ALA A 25 3.90 8.53 -5.25
CA ALA A 25 4.33 8.10 -3.92
C ALA A 25 3.80 9.00 -2.76
N LYS A 26 3.22 10.17 -3.07
CA LYS A 26 2.63 11.21 -2.18
C LYS A 26 3.62 11.77 -1.13
N SER A 27 4.19 10.92 -0.30
CA SER A 27 5.23 11.25 0.68
C SER A 27 5.95 10.03 1.29
N VAL A 28 5.51 8.78 1.04
CA VAL A 28 6.08 7.61 1.77
C VAL A 28 7.59 7.47 1.56
N HIS A 29 8.06 7.80 0.35
CA HIS A 29 9.46 7.78 -0.04
C HIS A 29 10.35 8.82 0.66
N THR A 30 9.78 9.76 1.42
CA THR A 30 10.55 10.78 2.16
C THR A 30 10.77 10.41 3.62
N PHE A 31 10.22 9.28 4.09
CA PHE A 31 10.38 8.85 5.47
C PHE A 31 11.71 8.11 5.65
N GLU A 32 12.35 8.35 6.79
CA GLU A 32 13.55 7.62 7.20
C GLU A 32 13.24 6.11 7.24
N GLY A 33 14.22 5.30 6.86
CA GLY A 33 14.10 3.85 6.78
C GLY A 33 13.21 3.33 5.65
N PHE A 34 12.65 4.17 4.77
CA PHE A 34 11.95 3.70 3.57
C PHE A 34 12.93 3.15 2.53
N VAL A 35 12.66 1.94 2.03
CA VAL A 35 13.52 1.28 1.03
C VAL A 35 12.87 1.27 -0.36
N LEU A 36 11.62 0.79 -0.45
CA LEU A 36 10.95 0.55 -1.72
C LEU A 36 9.44 0.55 -1.55
N MET A 37 8.73 1.04 -2.57
CA MET A 37 7.28 0.85 -2.73
C MET A 37 7.01 0.21 -4.08
N GLU A 38 6.18 -0.83 -4.08
CA GLU A 38 5.69 -1.52 -5.26
C GLU A 38 4.17 -1.58 -5.18
N VAL A 39 3.51 -1.47 -6.34
CA VAL A 39 2.07 -1.70 -6.46
C VAL A 39 1.90 -2.82 -7.45
N LEU A 40 1.48 -3.98 -6.94
CA LEU A 40 1.32 -5.19 -7.74
C LEU A 40 -0.16 -5.36 -8.08
N ILE A 41 -0.46 -5.64 -9.33
CA ILE A 41 -1.80 -6.05 -9.76
C ILE A 41 -1.77 -7.57 -9.89
N LYS A 42 -2.64 -8.25 -9.15
CA LYS A 42 -2.72 -9.72 -9.20
C LYS A 42 -3.39 -10.15 -10.50
N GLU A 43 -2.69 -10.95 -11.28
CA GLU A 43 -3.23 -11.56 -12.50
C GLU A 43 -4.05 -12.81 -12.19
N GLY A 44 -4.93 -13.20 -13.13
CA GLY A 44 -5.66 -14.47 -13.05
C GLY A 44 -6.75 -14.54 -11.98
N THR A 45 -7.29 -13.42 -11.52
CA THR A 45 -8.41 -13.41 -10.58
C THR A 45 -9.76 -13.52 -11.30
N GLU A 46 -10.70 -14.31 -10.76
CA GLU A 46 -12.00 -14.55 -11.40
C GLU A 46 -13.11 -13.67 -10.83
N GLU A 47 -13.23 -13.61 -9.50
CA GLU A 47 -14.38 -12.98 -8.81
C GLU A 47 -14.16 -11.49 -8.50
N GLU A 48 -12.93 -11.13 -8.12
CA GLU A 48 -12.56 -9.77 -7.70
C GLU A 48 -11.20 -9.39 -8.29
N ASP A 49 -10.95 -8.10 -8.48
CA ASP A 49 -9.59 -7.63 -8.75
C ASP A 49 -8.84 -7.47 -7.44
N VAL A 50 -7.52 -7.70 -7.45
CA VAL A 50 -6.67 -7.55 -6.27
C VAL A 50 -5.45 -6.73 -6.62
N ILE A 51 -5.17 -5.74 -5.78
CA ILE A 51 -3.85 -5.07 -5.77
C ILE A 51 -3.16 -5.28 -4.43
N GLU A 52 -1.84 -5.32 -4.47
CA GLU A 52 -0.99 -5.37 -3.28
C GLU A 52 -0.08 -4.14 -3.28
N VAL A 53 -0.27 -3.28 -2.28
CA VAL A 53 0.60 -2.13 -2.05
C VAL A 53 1.68 -2.57 -1.06
N CYS A 54 2.87 -2.82 -1.60
CA CYS A 54 4.02 -3.34 -0.87
C CYS A 54 4.96 -2.19 -0.52
N THR A 55 5.35 -2.07 0.75
CA THR A 55 6.38 -1.14 1.19
C THR A 55 7.43 -1.88 2.00
N THR A 56 8.70 -1.65 1.68
CA THR A 56 9.85 -2.25 2.37
C THR A 56 10.55 -1.19 3.20
N TRP A 57 10.91 -1.56 4.43
CA TRP A 57 11.46 -0.65 5.44
C TRP A 57 12.65 -1.29 6.15
N GLU A 58 13.63 -0.47 6.55
CA GLU A 58 14.81 -0.92 7.28
C GLU A 58 14.45 -1.63 8.59
N ASP A 59 13.42 -1.14 9.29
CA ASP A 59 12.92 -1.68 10.56
C ASP A 59 11.42 -1.38 10.81
N HIS A 60 10.91 -1.90 11.93
CA HIS A 60 9.53 -1.68 12.38
C HIS A 60 9.26 -0.25 12.87
N GLU A 61 10.27 0.43 13.43
CA GLU A 61 10.12 1.76 14.02
C GLU A 61 9.80 2.80 12.92
N SER A 62 10.59 2.77 11.85
CA SER A 62 10.42 3.58 10.64
C SER A 62 9.02 3.41 10.02
N PHE A 63 8.57 2.16 9.88
CA PHE A 63 7.22 1.86 9.38
C PHE A 63 6.12 2.39 10.32
N ASN A 64 6.27 2.21 11.63
CA ASN A 64 5.28 2.67 12.60
C ASN A 64 5.18 4.19 12.61
N ALA A 65 6.30 4.91 12.57
CA ALA A 65 6.34 6.37 12.50
C ALA A 65 5.59 6.89 11.26
N TRP A 66 5.80 6.28 10.10
CA TRP A 66 5.03 6.60 8.89
C TRP A 66 3.53 6.29 9.02
N ARG A 67 3.19 5.12 9.59
CA ARG A 67 1.79 4.71 9.78
C ARG A 67 1.05 5.67 10.72
N GLU A 68 1.70 6.12 11.78
CA GLU A 68 1.16 7.08 12.74
C GLU A 68 0.99 8.47 12.11
N SER A 69 1.98 8.95 11.35
CA SER A 69 1.85 10.23 10.64
C SER A 69 0.66 10.22 9.67
N ARG A 70 0.40 9.09 9.01
CA ARG A 70 -0.79 8.88 8.16
C ARG A 70 -2.10 8.91 8.94
N ALA A 71 -2.14 8.30 10.12
CA ALA A 71 -3.33 8.31 10.99
C ALA A 71 -3.66 9.75 11.44
N THR A 72 -2.64 10.52 11.82
CA THR A 72 -2.80 11.92 12.24
C THR A 72 -3.20 12.84 11.07
N GLN A 73 -2.65 12.62 9.88
CA GLN A 73 -3.10 13.35 8.67
C GLN A 73 -4.57 13.09 8.34
N LYS A 74 -5.05 11.85 8.53
CA LYS A 74 -6.47 11.52 8.33
C LYS A 74 -7.38 12.18 9.37
N SER A 75 -6.91 12.43 10.58
CA SER A 75 -7.72 13.10 11.63
C SER A 75 -7.77 14.62 11.49
N HIS A 76 -6.78 15.24 10.84
CA HIS A 76 -6.68 16.70 10.68
C HIS A 76 -7.09 17.20 9.28
N GLY A 77 -7.17 16.32 8.27
CA GLY A 77 -7.72 16.63 6.96
C GLY A 77 -9.25 16.62 6.98
N SER A 78 -9.88 17.74 6.69
CA SER A 78 -11.33 17.88 6.57
C SER A 78 -11.95 16.79 5.68
N GLY A 79 -12.94 16.07 6.22
CA GLY A 79 -14.05 15.48 5.46
C GLY A 79 -13.76 14.21 4.66
N ASP A 80 -13.54 13.08 5.34
CA ASP A 80 -14.21 11.84 4.91
C ASP A 80 -15.40 11.68 5.87
N SER A 81 -16.52 12.34 5.55
CA SER A 81 -17.79 11.95 6.15
C SER A 81 -17.90 10.45 5.88
N GLY A 82 -17.93 9.61 6.91
CA GLY A 82 -17.81 8.14 6.86
C GLY A 82 -18.81 7.37 5.98
N LYS A 83 -19.48 8.03 5.03
CA LYS A 83 -20.03 7.45 3.81
C LYS A 83 -18.90 7.23 2.81
N LYS A 84 -18.49 5.97 2.64
CA LYS A 84 -17.87 5.53 1.39
C LYS A 84 -18.72 6.13 0.24
N PRO A 85 -18.12 6.77 -0.78
CA PRO A 85 -18.85 7.14 -1.98
C PRO A 85 -19.68 5.94 -2.42
N GLU A 86 -20.94 6.17 -2.83
CA GLU A 86 -21.85 5.08 -3.22
C GLU A 86 -21.23 4.19 -4.31
N ASP A 87 -20.26 4.73 -5.05
CA ASP A 87 -19.46 4.06 -6.08
C ASP A 87 -18.00 3.77 -5.66
N ASN A 88 -17.74 3.34 -4.41
CA ASN A 88 -16.40 2.91 -4.01
C ASN A 88 -16.12 1.47 -4.49
N PRO A 89 -15.16 1.24 -5.40
CA PRO A 89 -14.87 -0.10 -5.90
C PRO A 89 -14.16 -1.00 -4.88
N ILE A 90 -13.71 -0.48 -3.74
CA ILE A 90 -12.96 -1.23 -2.73
C ILE A 90 -13.89 -2.07 -1.86
N LEU A 91 -13.74 -3.40 -1.94
CA LEU A 91 -14.47 -4.40 -1.17
C LEU A 91 -13.88 -4.55 0.24
N GLY A 92 -12.55 -4.56 0.35
CA GLY A 92 -11.84 -4.74 1.61
C GLY A 92 -10.36 -4.48 1.50
N ALA A 93 -9.68 -4.40 2.65
CA ALA A 93 -8.23 -4.34 2.72
C ALA A 93 -7.71 -5.15 3.91
N GLU A 94 -6.59 -5.82 3.70
CA GLU A 94 -5.88 -6.63 4.69
C GLU A 94 -4.41 -6.24 4.71
N LEU A 95 -3.88 -5.93 5.90
CA LEU A 95 -2.47 -5.62 6.09
C LEU A 95 -1.73 -6.84 6.63
N SER A 96 -0.68 -7.26 5.94
CA SER A 96 0.27 -8.27 6.39
C SER A 96 1.66 -7.66 6.55
N ILE A 97 2.40 -8.10 7.56
CA ILE A 97 3.78 -7.67 7.82
C ILE A 97 4.69 -8.89 7.78
N TYR A 98 5.78 -8.79 7.03
CA TYR A 98 6.76 -9.85 6.83
C TYR A 98 8.14 -9.38 7.27
N GLU A 99 8.92 -10.30 7.86
CA GLU A 99 10.36 -10.16 7.93
C GLU A 99 10.97 -10.43 6.55
N VAL A 100 11.86 -9.56 6.09
CA VAL A 100 12.61 -9.80 4.86
C VAL A 100 13.85 -10.61 5.20
N PHE A 101 13.78 -11.93 4.98
CA PHE A 101 14.86 -12.85 5.34
C PHE A 101 16.10 -12.71 4.43
N VAL A 102 15.89 -12.52 3.12
CA VAL A 102 16.97 -12.37 2.14
C VAL A 102 16.50 -11.55 0.92
N GLN A 103 17.42 -10.78 0.33
CA GLN A 103 17.24 -10.08 -0.95
C GLN A 103 18.49 -10.25 -1.81
N HIS A 104 18.30 -10.46 -3.12
CA HIS A 104 19.37 -10.47 -4.10
C HIS A 104 19.18 -9.30 -5.07
N HIS A 105 20.22 -8.51 -5.25
CA HIS A 105 20.27 -7.47 -6.27
C HIS A 105 21.05 -7.99 -7.50
N PRO A 106 20.80 -7.45 -8.70
CA PRO A 106 21.60 -7.79 -9.87
C PRO A 106 23.08 -7.58 -9.57
N GLU A 107 23.94 -8.48 -10.06
CA GLU A 107 25.38 -8.20 -10.05
C GLU A 107 25.62 -6.92 -10.85
N THR A 108 26.16 -5.90 -10.19
CA THR A 108 26.68 -4.71 -10.87
C THR A 108 27.69 -5.15 -11.92
N LYS A 109 27.41 -4.86 -13.19
CA LYS A 109 28.36 -5.06 -14.29
C LYS A 109 29.52 -4.08 -14.20
#